data_AF-A0A811ZKV4-F1
#
_entry.id   AF-A0A811ZKV4-F1
#
_cell.length_a   1.000
_cell.length_b   1.000
_cell.length_c   1.000
_cell.angle_alpha   90.00
_cell.angle_beta   90.00
_cell.angle_gamma   90.00
#
_symmetry.space_group_name_H-M   'P 1'
#
loop_
_entity.id
_entity.type
_entity.pdbx_description
1 polymer ?
#
loop_
_entity_poly.entity_id
_entity_poly.type
_entity_poly.pdbx_seq_one_letter_code
_entity_poly.pdbx_strand_id
1 'polypeptide(L)'
;MKTLVIGINSVTNGWTTILAKNLQKYLPNCSIICQGDWSKPKSEIKTEIDFYKISILIIKGFLLFNYKPFNTLWNRNYFLTIPYKECKKRSRPLFTSV
;
A
#
# COMPACT_ATOMS: atom_id res chain seq x y z
N MET A 1 2.40 22.85 6.10
CA MET A 1 1.52 21.79 6.66
C MET A 1 2.30 20.48 6.69
N LYS A 2 2.12 19.66 7.72
CA LYS A 2 2.89 18.43 7.91
C LYS A 2 2.09 17.26 7.34
N THR A 3 2.58 16.63 6.28
CA THR A 3 1.93 15.43 5.70
C THR A 3 2.14 14.23 6.61
N LEU A 4 1.06 13.49 6.90
CA LEU A 4 1.10 12.26 7.67
C LEU A 4 1.36 11.08 6.74
N VAL A 5 2.52 10.43 6.87
CA VAL A 5 2.88 9.26 6.07
C VAL A 5 2.57 7.98 6.85
N ILE A 6 1.70 7.14 6.28
CA ILE A 6 1.27 5.86 6.84
C ILE A 6 1.77 4.73 5.95
N GLY A 7 2.60 3.84 6.51
CA GLY A 7 3.05 2.64 5.83
C GLY A 7 2.12 1.45 6.12
N ILE A 8 1.59 0.81 5.09
CA ILE A 8 0.81 -0.43 5.22
C ILE A 8 1.56 -1.56 4.51
N ASN A 9 2.15 -2.45 5.28
CA ASN A 9 2.87 -3.59 4.76
C ASN A 9 2.04 -4.88 4.89
N SER A 10 2.09 -5.76 3.89
CA SER A 10 1.36 -7.02 3.88
C SER A 10 1.96 -8.00 2.88
N VAL A 11 1.73 -9.28 3.16
CA VAL A 11 1.84 -10.36 2.19
C VAL A 11 0.98 -10.10 0.94
N THR A 12 1.47 -10.57 -0.21
CA THR A 12 0.76 -10.51 -1.50
C THR A 12 -0.64 -11.13 -1.35
N ASN A 13 -1.64 -10.52 -1.98
CA ASN A 13 -3.06 -10.91 -1.89
C ASN A 13 -3.73 -10.73 -0.52
N GLY A 14 -3.11 -10.01 0.42
CA GLY A 14 -3.67 -9.77 1.75
C GLY A 14 -4.70 -8.66 1.87
N TRP A 15 -5.43 -8.34 0.80
CA TRP A 15 -6.51 -7.33 0.78
C TRP A 15 -6.08 -5.89 1.14
N THR A 16 -4.79 -5.59 1.23
CA THR A 16 -4.30 -4.24 1.55
C THR A 16 -4.69 -3.18 0.56
N THR A 17 -4.87 -3.54 -0.72
CA THR A 17 -5.41 -2.60 -1.70
C THR A 17 -6.86 -2.20 -1.38
N ILE A 18 -7.67 -3.14 -0.88
CA ILE A 18 -9.06 -2.89 -0.48
C ILE A 18 -9.07 -2.04 0.78
N LEU A 19 -8.23 -2.39 1.77
CA LEU A 19 -8.09 -1.61 3.00
C LEU A 19 -7.68 -0.16 2.71
N ALA A 20 -6.66 0.05 1.88
CA ALA A 20 -6.18 1.38 1.51
C ALA A 20 -7.29 2.18 0.79
N LYS A 21 -7.99 1.56 -0.16
CA LYS A 21 -9.13 2.20 -0.87
C LYS A 21 -10.27 2.55 0.07
N ASN A 22 -10.59 1.70 1.04
CA ASN A 22 -11.61 2.00 2.03
C ASN A 22 -11.16 3.13 2.95
N LEU A 23 -9.90 3.14 3.42
CA LEU A 23 -9.35 4.24 4.21
C LEU A 23 -9.43 5.58 3.47
N GLN A 24 -9.12 5.60 2.17
CA GLN A 24 -9.23 6.80 1.36
C GLN A 24 -10.66 7.36 1.27
N LYS A 25 -11.71 6.52 1.41
CA LYS A 25 -13.09 7.01 1.44
C LYS A 25 -13.43 7.77 2.74
N TYR A 26 -12.80 7.40 3.85
CA TYR A 26 -13.05 7.99 5.16
C TYR A 26 -12.05 9.09 5.53
N LEU A 27 -10.93 9.19 4.82
CA LEU A 27 -9.86 10.15 5.10
C LEU A 27 -9.87 11.29 4.07
N PRO A 28 -10.18 12.53 4.47
CA PRO A 28 -10.08 13.68 3.57
C PRO A 28 -8.62 13.93 3.17
N ASN A 29 -8.38 14.42 1.96
CA ASN A 29 -7.04 14.76 1.45
C ASN A 29 -6.03 13.60 1.55
N CYS A 30 -6.49 12.38 1.28
CA CYS A 30 -5.72 11.15 1.35
C CYS A 30 -5.31 10.65 -0.03
N SER A 31 -4.01 10.41 -0.22
CA SER A 31 -3.45 9.77 -1.43
C SER A 31 -2.85 8.41 -1.11
N ILE A 32 -2.89 7.49 -2.08
CA ILE A 32 -2.37 6.12 -1.94
C ILE A 32 -1.29 5.89 -3.00
N ILE A 33 -0.12 5.41 -2.56
CA ILE A 33 0.97 4.96 -3.42
C ILE A 33 1.13 3.45 -3.25
N CYS A 34 1.20 2.72 -4.36
CA CYS A 34 1.53 1.29 -4.34
C CYS A 34 3.01 1.10 -4.70
N GLN A 35 3.72 0.27 -3.94
CA GLN A 35 5.09 -0.15 -4.26
C GLN A 35 5.20 -0.79 -5.65
N GLY A 36 4.15 -1.48 -6.12
CA GLY A 36 4.13 -2.05 -7.46
C GLY A 36 4.18 -1.01 -8.60
N ASP A 37 3.85 0.25 -8.31
CA ASP A 37 3.95 1.34 -9.29
C ASP A 37 5.37 1.92 -9.39
N TRP A 38 6.30 1.55 -8.49
CA TRP A 38 7.68 2.06 -8.52
C TRP A 38 8.48 1.56 -9.71
N SER A 39 8.09 0.42 -10.28
CA SER A 39 8.72 -0.14 -11.47
C SER A 39 8.24 0.50 -12.77
N LYS A 40 7.20 1.35 -12.72
CA LYS A 40 6.66 2.00 -13.92
C LYS A 40 7.55 3.16 -14.36
N PRO A 41 7.66 3.43 -15.66
CA PRO A 41 8.34 4.62 -16.14
C PRO A 41 7.67 5.88 -15.59
N LYS A 42 8.43 6.97 -15.42
CA LYS A 42 7.92 8.24 -14.85
C LYS A 42 6.68 8.78 -15.58
N SER A 43 6.52 8.45 -16.87
CA SER A 43 5.36 8.79 -17.70
C SER A 43 4.05 8.10 -17.29
N GLU A 44 4.11 6.94 -16.64
CA GLU A 44 2.95 6.15 -16.21
C GLU A 44 2.68 6.26 -14.70
N ILE A 45 3.63 6.80 -13.94
CA ILE A 45 3.42 7.12 -12.55
C ILE A 45 2.49 8.33 -12.52
N LYS A 46 1.33 8.19 -11.86
CA LYS A 46 0.47 9.32 -11.49
C LYS A 46 1.25 10.24 -10.55
N THR A 47 2.04 11.13 -11.13
CA THR A 47 2.91 12.10 -10.45
C THR A 47 2.17 13.40 -10.15
N GLU A 48 0.92 13.55 -10.59
CA GLU A 48 -0.03 14.60 -10.16
C GLU A 48 -0.53 14.36 -8.72
N ILE A 49 0.41 14.05 -7.83
CA ILE A 49 0.20 14.04 -6.40
C ILE A 49 0.49 15.48 -5.98
N ASP A 50 -0.55 16.31 -5.91
CA ASP A 50 -0.41 17.69 -5.43
C ASP A 50 -0.03 17.66 -3.94
N PHE A 51 1.28 17.62 -3.67
CA PHE A 51 1.83 17.48 -2.32
C PHE A 51 1.36 18.62 -1.38
N TYR A 52 1.03 19.78 -1.95
CA TYR A 52 0.48 20.92 -1.22
C TYR A 52 -0.95 20.70 -0.70
N LYS A 53 -1.71 19.77 -1.31
CA LYS A 53 -3.11 19.48 -0.95
C LYS A 53 -3.25 18.22 -0.08
N ILE A 54 -2.19 17.41 0.03
CA ILE A 54 -2.26 16.11 0.69
C ILE A 54 -1.89 16.21 2.16
N SER A 55 -2.86 15.87 3.00
CA SER A 55 -2.68 15.78 4.44
C SER A 55 -2.23 14.38 4.86
N ILE A 56 -2.66 13.33 4.14
CA ILE A 56 -2.37 11.93 4.48
C ILE A 56 -1.87 11.19 3.25
N LEU A 57 -0.71 10.54 3.39
CA LEU A 57 -0.10 9.72 2.37
C LEU A 57 -0.02 8.26 2.85
N ILE A 58 -0.75 7.38 2.19
CA ILE A 58 -0.71 5.93 2.46
C ILE A 58 0.24 5.28 1.45
N ILE A 59 1.29 4.65 1.93
CA ILE A 59 2.19 3.85 1.08
C ILE A 59 1.95 2.39 1.41
N LYS A 60 1.56 1.59 0.41
CA LYS A 60 1.34 0.15 0.55
C LYS A 60 2.32 -0.68 -0.28
N GLY A 61 2.78 -1.80 0.28
CA GLY A 61 3.73 -2.69 -0.38
C GLY A 61 4.02 -3.92 0.48
N PHE A 62 4.89 -4.81 0.01
CA PHE A 62 5.30 -6.01 0.75
C PHE A 62 6.72 -5.93 1.31
N LEU A 63 7.56 -5.01 0.78
CA LEU A 63 8.95 -4.81 1.18
C LEU A 63 9.20 -3.41 1.78
N LEU A 64 8.16 -2.68 2.16
CA LEU A 64 8.29 -1.28 2.59
C LEU A 64 9.24 -1.10 3.78
N PHE A 65 9.21 -2.02 4.74
CA PHE A 65 9.97 -1.89 5.98
C PHE A 65 11.37 -2.50 5.91
N ASN A 66 11.71 -3.15 4.80
CA ASN A 66 13.04 -3.73 4.59
C ASN A 66 14.02 -2.72 3.98
N TYR A 67 13.54 -1.56 3.53
CA TYR A 67 14.36 -0.51 2.94
C TYR A 67 14.74 0.54 3.99
N LYS A 68 15.99 0.51 4.46
CA LYS A 68 16.52 1.38 5.52
C LYS A 68 16.19 2.88 5.35
N PRO A 69 16.26 3.47 4.13
CA PRO A 69 15.92 4.88 3.93
C PRO A 69 14.48 5.26 4.29
N PHE A 70 13.54 4.31 4.35
CA PHE A 70 12.17 4.61 4.74
C PHE A 70 11.92 4.57 6.25
N ASN A 71 12.87 4.14 7.08
CA ASN A 71 12.63 3.98 8.52
C ASN A 71 12.23 5.28 9.22
N THR A 72 12.76 6.42 8.77
CA THR A 72 12.43 7.75 9.30
C THR A 72 11.27 8.43 8.60
N LEU A 73 10.75 7.84 7.51
CA LEU A 73 9.67 8.40 6.71
C LEU A 73 8.30 8.22 7.38
N TRP A 74 8.11 7.11 8.09
CA TRP A 74 6.80 6.69 8.59
C TRP A 74 6.41 7.43 9.87
N ASN A 75 5.22 8.06 9.88
CA ASN A 75 4.60 8.51 11.12
C ASN A 75 3.85 7.38 11.81
N ARG A 76 3.22 6.49 11.04
CA ARG A 76 2.60 5.25 11.52
C ARG A 76 2.88 4.12 10.53
N ASN A 77 3.08 2.92 11.05
CA ASN A 77 3.24 1.73 10.23
C ASN A 77 2.33 0.61 10.74
N TYR A 78 1.74 -0.12 9.81
CA TYR A 78 0.87 -1.25 10.08
C TYR A 78 1.35 -2.44 9.28
N PHE A 79 1.44 -3.61 9.91
CA PHE A 79 1.75 -4.87 9.26
C PHE A 79 0.53 -5.77 9.30
N LEU A 80 -0.09 -6.01 8.14
CA LEU A 80 -1.25 -6.88 8.04
C LEU A 80 -0.77 -8.33 7.91
N THR A 81 -0.90 -9.09 8.99
CA THR A 81 -0.59 -10.52 9.01
C THR A 81 -1.83 -11.33 8.63
N ILE A 82 -1.68 -12.22 7.68
CA ILE A 82 -2.69 -13.24 7.37
C ILE A 82 -2.03 -14.60 7.55
N PRO A 83 -2.70 -15.57 8.21
CA PRO A 83 -2.19 -16.93 8.33
C PRO A 83 -1.88 -17.54 6.96
N TYR A 84 -0.77 -18.27 6.86
CA TYR A 84 -0.33 -18.90 5.60
C TYR A 84 -1.43 -19.72 4.91
N LYS A 85 -2.24 -20.47 5.67
CA LYS A 85 -3.37 -21.26 5.13
C LYS A 85 -4.35 -20.39 4.34
N GLU A 86 -4.68 -19.21 4.85
CA GLU A 86 -5.63 -18.28 4.23
C GLU A 86 -5.01 -17.56 3.02
N CYS A 87 -3.73 -17.17 3.10
CA CYS A 87 -3.01 -16.66 1.93
C CYS A 87 -2.91 -17.70 0.80
N LYS A 88 -2.57 -18.95 1.14
CA LYS A 88 -2.44 -20.03 0.14
C LYS A 88 -3.76 -20.35 -0.55
N LYS A 89 -4.88 -20.36 0.19
CA LYS A 89 -6.23 -20.52 -0.39
C LYS A 89 -6.51 -19.45 -1.44
N ARG A 90 -6.13 -18.20 -1.17
CA ARG A 90 -6.35 -17.04 -2.06
C ARG A 90 -5.39 -16.97 -3.25
N SER A 91 -4.22 -17.61 -3.15
CA SER A 91 -3.23 -17.67 -4.23
C SER A 91 -3.40 -18.88 -5.15
N ARG A 92 -4.39 -19.75 -4.92
CA ARG A 92 -4.71 -20.84 -5.86
C ARG A 92 -5.46 -20.26 -7.07
N PRO A 93 -5.01 -20.49 -8.31
CA PRO A 93 -5.82 -20.19 -9.48
C PRO A 93 -7.12 -21.00 -9.42
N LEU A 94 -8.23 -20.41 -9.87
CA LEU A 94 -9.53 -21.08 -10.06
C LEU A 94 -9.47 -22.09 -11.23
N PHE A 95 -8.47 -22.97 -11.25
CA PHE A 95 -8.31 -24.04 -12.23
C PHE A 95 -8.16 -25.38 -11.49
N THR A 96 -9.26 -25.87 -10.93
CA THR A 96 -9.48 -27.30 -10.69
C THR A 96 -10.98 -27.56 -10.80
N SER A 97 -11.48 -27.51 -12.03
CA SER A 97 -12.65 -28.29 -12.43
C SER A 97 -12.15 -29.14 -13.61
N VAL A 98 -11.65 -30.33 -13.28
CA VAL A 98 -11.51 -31.44 -14.23
C VAL A 98 -12.78 -32.27 -14.10
#